data_AF-A0A2J7RQ81-F1
#
_entry.id   AF-A0A2J7RQ81-F1
#
_cell.length_a   1.000
_cell.length_b   1.000
_cell.length_c   1.000
_cell.angle_alpha   90.00
_cell.angle_beta   90.00
_cell.angle_gamma   90.00
#
_symmetry.space_group_name_H-M   'P 1'
#
loop_
_entity.id
_entity.type
_entity.pdbx_description
1 polymer ?
#
loop_
_entity_poly.entity_id
_entity_poly.type
_entity_poly.pdbx_seq_one_letter_code
_entity_poly.pdbx_strand_id
1 'polypeptide(L)'
;MDDNLYKYQQTLKKADEQMAEAIKNMHVGVYDRWCLRENINPVCLTFENIQWELPFLKQPDPLFKFYVGCALLVLLGMLIIQCLGLQSSHWMPWAGFGVSLGVILVLLPLTWTHYIWNKLKDPHEEQDYIPEPTNKLLNLLYQASLKVVWSVSTRTVLYLIICISLTICTMLEMVECDLKSEDTEVKSNNVTGGDMLEVLTDCLAPWHITQICSLTLIMSFLFLRIHFQLKLILGIFTVVIYSCGVWILFPKVFQYGETWNPQMETRIAHIMNVTFLTVTLHLMDRQTEYMSRLDYKWKCQLAQEQEESSTVHMINKMLLQNILPVHVGKN
;
A
#
# COMPACT_ATOMS: atom_id res chain seq x y z
N MET A 1 15.07 50.76 -22.21
CA MET A 1 14.99 49.69 -21.20
C MET A 1 13.88 48.70 -21.54
N ASP A 2 12.79 49.16 -22.17
CA ASP A 2 11.59 48.35 -22.48
C ASP A 2 11.78 47.28 -23.56
N ASP A 3 12.69 47.47 -24.52
CA ASP A 3 12.90 46.50 -25.62
C ASP A 3 13.51 45.17 -25.13
N ASN A 4 14.35 45.21 -24.09
CA ASN A 4 14.91 44.01 -23.47
C ASN A 4 13.86 43.28 -22.63
N LEU A 5 12.98 44.01 -21.97
CA LEU A 5 11.87 43.44 -21.20
C LEU A 5 10.86 42.75 -22.13
N TYR A 6 10.54 43.37 -23.26
CA TYR A 6 9.66 42.82 -24.27
C TYR A 6 10.24 41.53 -24.88
N LYS A 7 11.53 41.53 -25.24
CA LYS A 7 12.22 40.32 -25.72
C LYS A 7 12.23 39.21 -24.66
N TYR A 8 12.46 39.53 -23.39
CA TYR A 8 12.42 38.57 -22.29
C TYR A 8 11.04 37.91 -22.16
N GLN A 9 9.96 38.71 -22.16
CA GLN A 9 8.59 38.21 -22.12
C GLN A 9 8.25 37.31 -23.33
N GLN A 10 8.73 37.68 -24.52
CA GLN A 10 8.53 36.86 -25.72
C GLN A 10 9.29 35.52 -25.65
N THR A 11 10.46 35.51 -25.00
CA THR A 11 11.26 34.29 -24.79
C THR A 11 10.60 33.36 -23.78
N LEU A 12 10.08 33.92 -22.68
CA LEU A 12 9.26 33.18 -21.70
C LEU A 12 8.03 32.55 -22.35
N LYS A 13 7.30 33.31 -23.16
CA LYS A 13 6.09 32.80 -23.83
C LYS A 13 6.41 31.66 -24.80
N LYS A 14 7.52 31.76 -25.53
CA LYS A 14 8.01 30.66 -26.39
C LYS A 14 8.43 29.43 -25.58
N ALA A 15 9.07 29.63 -24.44
CA ALA A 15 9.44 28.53 -23.54
C ALA A 15 8.19 27.84 -22.97
N ASP A 16 7.17 28.59 -22.56
CA ASP A 16 5.89 28.06 -22.09
C ASP A 16 5.15 27.29 -23.19
N GLU A 17 5.14 27.81 -24.42
CA GLU A 17 4.55 27.13 -25.59
C GLU A 17 5.30 25.83 -25.92
N GLN A 18 6.64 25.85 -25.89
CA GLN A 18 7.47 24.65 -26.07
C GLN A 18 7.27 23.63 -24.95
N MET A 19 7.11 24.09 -23.70
CA MET A 19 6.84 23.22 -22.56
C MET A 19 5.44 22.61 -22.67
N ALA A 20 4.43 23.39 -23.06
CA ALA A 20 3.08 22.89 -23.29
C ALA A 20 3.02 21.89 -24.45
N GLU A 21 3.76 22.15 -25.53
CA GLU A 21 3.90 21.25 -26.67
C GLU A 21 4.67 19.99 -26.29
N ALA A 22 5.73 20.08 -25.48
CA ALA A 22 6.45 18.94 -24.93
C ALA A 22 5.56 18.09 -24.01
N ILE A 23 4.72 18.71 -23.17
CA ILE A 23 3.73 18.01 -22.33
C ILE A 23 2.68 17.30 -23.21
N LYS A 24 2.23 17.94 -24.30
CA LYS A 24 1.28 17.36 -25.24
C LYS A 24 1.90 16.24 -26.09
N ASN A 25 3.18 16.37 -26.42
CA ASN A 25 3.98 15.40 -27.18
C ASN A 25 4.60 14.31 -26.28
N MET A 26 4.49 14.45 -24.96
CA MET A 26 4.75 13.39 -23.98
C MET A 26 3.71 12.30 -24.23
N HIS A 27 4.05 11.37 -25.13
CA HIS A 27 3.19 10.25 -25.52
C HIS A 27 2.86 9.40 -24.31
N VAL A 28 1.70 9.64 -23.70
CA VAL A 28 1.14 8.73 -22.70
C VAL A 28 -0.37 8.64 -22.88
N GLY A 29 -0.80 8.25 -24.08
CA GLY A 29 -2.15 7.76 -24.30
C GLY A 29 -2.44 6.62 -23.31
N VAL A 30 -3.68 6.55 -22.80
CA VAL A 30 -4.09 5.47 -21.87
C VAL A 30 -3.81 4.10 -22.48
N TYR A 31 -3.98 3.92 -23.79
CA TYR A 31 -3.66 2.68 -24.50
C TYR A 31 -2.16 2.38 -24.60
N ASP A 32 -1.31 3.39 -24.85
CA ASP A 32 0.14 3.23 -24.90
C ASP A 32 0.73 2.84 -23.54
N ARG A 33 0.10 3.25 -22.42
CA ARG A 33 0.48 2.76 -21.08
C ARG A 33 0.35 1.24 -20.92
N TRP A 34 -0.62 0.63 -21.60
CA TRP A 34 -0.87 -0.81 -21.53
C TRP A 34 -0.11 -1.60 -22.60
N CYS A 35 0.08 -1.02 -23.79
CA CYS A 35 0.64 -1.70 -24.97
C CYS A 35 2.08 -1.31 -25.31
N LEU A 36 2.53 -0.06 -25.04
CA LEU A 36 3.87 0.40 -25.38
C LEU A 36 4.86 -0.04 -24.29
N ARG A 37 5.24 -1.31 -24.39
CA ARG A 37 6.22 -1.96 -23.54
C ARG A 37 7.62 -1.74 -24.10
N GLU A 38 8.16 -0.54 -23.94
CA GLU A 38 9.57 -0.32 -24.22
C GLU A 38 10.37 -0.41 -22.91
N ASN A 39 11.11 -1.52 -22.77
CA ASN A 39 12.19 -1.76 -21.79
C ASN A 39 11.78 -2.22 -20.36
N ILE A 40 10.59 -2.82 -20.16
CA ILE A 40 10.18 -3.42 -18.88
C ILE A 40 9.57 -4.82 -19.12
N ASN A 41 9.98 -5.82 -18.33
CA ASN A 41 9.51 -7.20 -18.47
C ASN A 41 7.99 -7.31 -18.16
N PRO A 42 7.17 -7.96 -19.01
CA PRO A 42 5.74 -8.22 -18.78
C PRO A 42 5.38 -8.69 -17.38
N VAL A 43 6.07 -9.72 -16.94
CA VAL A 43 5.56 -10.61 -15.88
C VAL A 43 6.11 -10.15 -14.54
N CYS A 44 7.41 -9.89 -14.50
CA CYS A 44 8.09 -9.49 -13.27
C CYS A 44 8.17 -7.97 -13.10
N LEU A 45 7.75 -7.17 -14.09
CA LEU A 45 7.91 -5.71 -14.13
C LEU A 45 9.36 -5.23 -13.88
N THR A 46 10.33 -6.11 -14.08
CA THR A 46 11.75 -5.76 -13.90
C THR A 46 12.22 -4.85 -15.03
N PHE A 47 13.01 -3.84 -14.69
CA PHE A 47 13.76 -3.04 -15.64
C PHE A 47 14.68 -3.96 -16.45
N GLU A 48 14.85 -3.65 -17.73
CA GLU A 48 15.75 -4.40 -18.61
C GLU A 48 17.21 -4.30 -18.15
N ASN A 49 17.63 -3.13 -17.67
CA ASN A 49 18.94 -2.95 -17.06
C ASN A 49 18.84 -3.04 -15.53
N ILE A 50 19.36 -4.14 -14.98
CA ILE A 50 19.29 -4.47 -13.55
C ILE A 50 20.00 -3.46 -12.64
N GLN A 51 20.88 -2.62 -13.20
CA GLN A 51 21.56 -1.55 -12.46
C GLN A 51 20.57 -0.51 -11.89
N TRP A 52 19.40 -0.33 -12.52
CA TRP A 52 18.36 0.59 -12.06
C TRP A 52 17.45 0.00 -10.97
N GLU A 53 17.42 -1.33 -10.80
CA GLU A 53 16.56 -1.99 -9.81
C GLU A 53 16.96 -1.70 -8.38
N LEU A 54 18.25 -1.82 -8.06
CA LEU A 54 18.72 -1.64 -6.69
C LEU A 54 18.51 -0.20 -6.18
N PRO A 55 18.82 0.85 -6.96
CA PRO A 55 18.51 2.23 -6.60
C PRO A 55 17.00 2.49 -6.48
N PHE A 56 16.19 1.93 -7.38
CA PHE A 56 14.72 2.05 -7.32
C PHE A 56 14.16 1.44 -6.03
N LEU A 57 14.57 0.21 -5.70
CA LEU A 57 14.11 -0.46 -4.48
C LEU A 57 14.53 0.29 -3.22
N LYS A 58 15.74 0.88 -3.21
CA LYS A 58 16.27 1.65 -2.08
C LYS A 58 15.65 3.04 -1.89
N GLN A 59 14.69 3.44 -2.73
CA GLN A 59 14.06 4.74 -2.56
C GLN A 59 13.35 4.86 -1.20
N PRO A 60 13.54 6.00 -0.50
CA PRO A 60 12.83 6.24 0.74
C PRO A 60 11.32 6.35 0.48
N ASP A 61 10.52 5.89 1.44
CA ASP A 61 9.07 5.99 1.40
C ASP A 61 8.54 6.83 2.57
N PRO A 62 8.40 8.16 2.37
CA PRO A 62 7.86 9.03 3.41
C PRO A 62 6.35 8.83 3.65
N LEU A 63 5.64 8.13 2.76
CA LEU A 63 4.19 7.92 2.86
C LEU A 63 3.83 6.72 3.73
N PHE A 64 4.81 5.88 4.12
CA PHE A 64 4.57 4.66 4.89
C PHE A 64 3.76 4.87 6.18
N LYS A 65 3.96 6.01 6.86
CA LYS A 65 3.20 6.40 8.06
C LYS A 65 1.68 6.45 7.82
N PHE A 66 1.25 6.85 6.63
CA PHE A 66 -0.17 6.90 6.27
C PHE A 66 -0.72 5.51 6.02
N TYR A 67 0.08 4.57 5.48
CA TYR A 67 -0.36 3.18 5.33
C TYR A 67 -0.62 2.53 6.69
N VAL A 68 0.23 2.77 7.70
CA VAL A 68 -0.01 2.32 9.08
C VAL A 68 -1.26 2.97 9.68
N GLY A 69 -1.50 4.25 9.39
CA GLY A 69 -2.74 4.93 9.78
C GLY A 69 -3.99 4.32 9.14
N CYS A 70 -3.95 4.01 7.84
CA CYS A 70 -5.04 3.33 7.15
C CYS A 70 -5.23 1.89 7.66
N ALA A 71 -4.15 1.22 8.08
CA ALA A 71 -4.23 -0.09 8.72
C ALA A 71 -4.94 -0.02 10.08
N LEU A 72 -4.88 1.10 10.80
CA LEU A 72 -5.74 1.29 11.95
C LEU A 72 -7.22 1.40 11.53
N LEU A 73 -7.52 2.18 10.49
CA LEU A 73 -8.91 2.39 10.03
C LEU A 73 -9.58 1.10 9.58
N VAL A 74 -8.89 0.27 8.80
CA VAL A 74 -9.48 -0.99 8.33
C VAL A 74 -9.55 -2.03 9.48
N LEU A 75 -8.66 -1.99 10.47
CA LEU A 75 -8.80 -2.79 11.69
C LEU A 75 -10.02 -2.36 12.51
N LEU A 76 -10.26 -1.05 12.64
CA LEU A 76 -11.50 -0.54 13.25
C LEU A 76 -12.72 -0.98 12.44
N GLY A 77 -12.65 -0.98 11.11
CA GLY A 77 -13.70 -1.54 10.25
C GLY A 77 -13.98 -3.01 10.52
N MET A 78 -12.93 -3.84 10.65
CA MET A 78 -13.07 -5.25 11.03
C MET A 78 -13.70 -5.41 12.42
N LEU A 79 -13.28 -4.61 13.40
CA LEU A 79 -13.87 -4.60 14.74
C LEU A 79 -15.34 -4.17 14.74
N ILE A 80 -15.73 -3.19 13.92
CA ILE A 80 -17.14 -2.78 13.79
C ILE A 80 -17.97 -3.93 13.22
N ILE A 81 -17.47 -4.60 12.17
CA ILE A 81 -18.12 -5.78 11.59
C ILE A 81 -18.26 -6.87 12.65
N GLN A 82 -17.20 -7.15 13.41
CA GLN A 82 -17.20 -8.12 14.52
C GLN A 82 -18.22 -7.77 15.62
N CYS A 83 -18.31 -6.50 16.01
CA CYS A 83 -19.28 -6.01 17.01
C CYS A 83 -20.73 -6.18 16.53
N LEU A 84 -20.99 -5.97 15.24
CA LEU A 84 -22.32 -6.09 14.65
C LEU A 84 -22.69 -7.55 14.35
N GLY A 85 -21.69 -8.37 14.05
CA GLY A 85 -21.87 -9.75 13.59
C GLY A 85 -21.92 -10.80 14.70
N LEU A 86 -21.28 -10.57 15.87
CA LEU A 86 -21.23 -11.60 16.92
C LEU A 86 -22.00 -11.22 18.19
N GLN A 87 -22.76 -12.20 18.68
CA GLN A 87 -23.31 -12.20 20.03
C GLN A 87 -22.18 -12.35 21.07
N SER A 88 -22.37 -11.77 22.26
CA SER A 88 -21.39 -11.49 23.34
C SER A 88 -20.52 -12.65 23.89
N SER A 89 -20.53 -13.84 23.31
CA SER A 89 -19.98 -15.06 23.94
C SER A 89 -18.67 -15.58 23.34
N HIS A 90 -18.02 -14.89 22.39
CA HIS A 90 -16.78 -15.35 21.76
C HIS A 90 -15.60 -14.53 22.29
N TRP A 91 -14.57 -15.15 22.89
CA TRP A 91 -13.44 -14.40 23.47
C TRP A 91 -12.17 -14.47 22.60
N MET A 92 -11.98 -15.56 21.84
CA MET A 92 -10.76 -15.79 21.07
C MET A 92 -10.55 -14.79 19.92
N PRO A 93 -11.57 -14.46 19.09
CA PRO A 93 -11.42 -13.43 18.05
C PRO A 93 -11.14 -12.04 18.63
N TRP A 94 -11.79 -11.70 19.75
CA TRP A 94 -11.57 -10.43 20.45
C TRP A 94 -10.15 -10.31 21.01
N ALA A 95 -9.60 -11.40 21.54
CA ALA A 95 -8.20 -11.45 21.95
C ALA A 95 -7.27 -11.23 20.75
N GLY A 96 -7.53 -11.90 19.62
CA GLY A 96 -6.78 -11.73 18.38
C GLY A 96 -6.79 -10.29 17.86
N PHE A 97 -7.97 -9.68 17.72
CA PHE A 97 -8.08 -8.29 17.28
C PHE A 97 -7.47 -7.31 18.29
N GLY A 98 -7.57 -7.58 19.59
CA GLY A 98 -6.91 -6.80 20.64
C GLY A 98 -5.38 -6.82 20.52
N VAL A 99 -4.79 -7.98 20.24
CA VAL A 99 -3.35 -8.11 19.97
C VAL A 99 -2.96 -7.33 18.72
N SER A 100 -3.69 -7.51 17.61
CA SER A 100 -3.43 -6.76 16.37
C SER A 100 -3.57 -5.25 16.55
N LEU A 101 -4.53 -4.78 17.35
CA LEU A 101 -4.68 -3.38 17.71
C LEU A 101 -3.47 -2.87 18.50
N GLY A 102 -3.03 -3.63 19.51
CA GLY A 102 -1.83 -3.32 20.28
C GLY A 102 -0.58 -3.18 19.39
N VAL A 103 -0.40 -4.10 18.43
CA VAL A 103 0.69 -4.03 17.45
C VAL A 103 0.62 -2.73 16.66
N ILE A 104 -0.52 -2.40 16.05
CA ILE A 104 -0.66 -1.17 15.25
C ILE A 104 -0.45 0.09 16.11
N LEU A 105 -0.98 0.11 17.34
CA LEU A 105 -0.80 1.24 18.26
C LEU A 105 0.67 1.48 18.63
N VAL A 106 1.48 0.42 18.75
CA VAL A 106 2.93 0.53 18.96
C VAL A 106 3.65 1.02 17.70
N LEU A 107 3.20 0.60 16.51
CA LEU A 107 3.81 1.01 15.24
C LEU A 107 3.53 2.49 14.89
N LEU A 108 2.39 3.06 15.29
CA LEU A 108 2.06 4.45 15.02
C LEU A 108 3.12 5.47 15.49
N PRO A 109 3.54 5.51 16.77
CA PRO A 109 4.59 6.42 17.21
C PRO A 109 5.94 6.09 16.55
N LEU A 110 6.20 4.80 16.23
CA LEU A 110 7.40 4.41 15.51
C LEU A 110 7.45 4.96 14.08
N THR A 111 6.31 5.24 13.43
CA THR A 111 6.31 5.79 12.07
C THR A 111 6.01 7.29 12.00
N TRP A 112 5.26 7.85 12.94
CA TRP A 112 4.79 9.24 12.88
C TRP A 112 5.72 10.26 13.55
N THR A 113 6.57 9.84 14.48
CA THR A 113 7.35 10.77 15.32
C THR A 113 8.30 11.66 14.53
N HIS A 114 9.02 11.15 13.52
CA HIS A 114 9.87 11.99 12.66
C HIS A 114 9.06 13.09 11.95
N TYR A 115 7.91 12.73 11.39
CA TYR A 115 7.05 13.67 10.68
C TYR A 115 6.44 14.73 11.60
N ILE A 116 5.91 14.31 12.76
CA ILE A 116 5.33 15.23 13.75
C ILE A 116 6.41 16.18 14.28
N TRP A 117 7.62 15.66 14.55
CA TRP A 117 8.73 16.48 15.05
C TRP A 117 9.14 17.55 14.03
N ASN A 118 9.33 17.17 12.77
CA ASN A 118 9.71 18.11 11.73
C ASN A 118 8.63 19.18 11.54
N LYS A 119 7.35 18.79 11.48
CA LYS A 119 6.23 19.73 11.34
C LYS A 119 6.06 20.66 12.55
N LEU A 120 6.42 20.21 13.74
CA LEU A 120 6.36 21.02 14.96
C LEU A 120 7.50 22.03 15.05
N LYS A 121 8.70 21.66 14.58
CA LYS A 121 9.90 22.50 14.66
C LYS A 121 10.05 23.43 13.46
N ASP A 122 9.60 22.98 12.30
CA ASP A 122 9.65 23.75 11.06
C ASP A 122 8.34 23.60 10.28
N PRO A 123 7.31 24.37 10.65
CA PRO A 123 6.02 24.34 9.97
C PRO A 123 6.05 24.97 8.57
N HIS A 124 7.06 25.78 8.25
CA HIS A 124 7.19 26.50 6.98
C HIS A 124 8.31 25.97 6.08
N GLU A 125 9.02 24.92 6.49
CA GLU A 125 10.15 24.32 5.75
C GLU A 125 11.26 25.35 5.42
N GLU A 126 11.48 26.31 6.31
CA GLU A 126 12.46 27.40 6.13
C GLU A 126 13.84 27.08 6.72
N GLN A 127 13.94 26.03 7.55
CA GLN A 127 15.14 25.74 8.34
C GLN A 127 15.95 24.59 7.73
N ASP A 128 17.19 24.86 7.31
CA ASP A 128 18.09 23.85 6.73
C ASP A 128 18.49 22.72 7.71
N TYR A 129 18.37 22.96 9.02
CA TYR A 129 18.74 22.00 10.07
C TYR A 129 17.72 21.98 11.22
N ILE A 130 17.10 20.82 11.43
CA ILE A 130 16.13 20.60 12.51
C ILE A 130 16.86 19.93 13.70
N PRO A 131 16.84 20.53 14.90
CA PRO A 131 17.50 19.95 16.06
C PRO A 131 16.84 18.64 16.51
N GLU A 132 17.65 17.64 16.82
CA GLU A 132 17.20 16.34 17.34
C GLU A 132 16.55 16.47 18.74
N PRO A 133 15.59 15.61 19.08
CA PRO A 133 14.95 15.62 20.40
C PRO A 133 15.91 15.25 21.53
N THR A 134 15.86 16.02 22.63
CA THR A 134 16.73 15.84 23.81
C THR A 134 16.37 14.63 24.68
N ASN A 135 15.09 14.25 24.70
CA ASN A 135 14.61 13.10 25.47
C ASN A 135 15.03 11.77 24.83
N LYS A 136 15.62 10.85 25.60
CA LYS A 136 16.12 9.56 25.10
C LYS A 136 15.05 8.71 24.40
N LEU A 137 13.85 8.61 24.96
CA LEU A 137 12.73 7.87 24.36
C LEU A 137 12.29 8.49 23.03
N LEU A 138 12.14 9.81 23.01
CA LEU A 138 11.71 10.53 21.81
C LEU A 138 12.77 10.45 20.71
N ASN A 139 14.06 10.51 21.06
CA ASN A 139 15.16 10.30 20.12
C ASN A 139 15.15 8.87 19.57
N LEU A 140 14.93 7.85 20.41
CA LEU A 140 14.79 6.48 19.94
C LEU A 140 13.65 6.33 18.91
N LEU A 141 12.47 6.90 19.20
CA LEU A 141 11.33 6.86 18.28
C LEU A 141 11.61 7.64 16.99
N TYR A 142 12.25 8.80 17.09
CA TYR A 142 12.64 9.62 15.94
C TYR A 142 13.60 8.86 15.01
N GLN A 143 14.65 8.25 15.57
CA GLN A 143 15.62 7.45 14.82
C GLN A 143 14.98 6.18 14.23
N ALA A 144 14.07 5.52 14.97
CA ALA A 144 13.31 4.39 14.46
C ALA A 144 12.43 4.80 13.27
N SER A 145 11.74 5.94 13.37
CA SER A 145 10.88 6.49 12.32
C SER A 145 11.67 6.84 11.06
N LEU A 146 12.84 7.47 11.22
CA LEU A 146 13.78 7.68 10.12
C LEU A 146 14.23 6.37 9.48
N LYS A 147 14.60 5.38 10.29
CA LYS A 147 15.03 4.07 9.79
C LYS A 147 13.93 3.38 8.98
N VAL A 148 12.66 3.50 9.38
CA VAL A 148 11.53 2.94 8.63
C VAL A 148 11.37 3.58 7.25
N VAL A 149 11.58 4.89 7.14
CA VAL A 149 11.48 5.62 5.85
C VAL A 149 12.58 5.20 4.87
N TRP A 150 13.82 5.05 5.36
CA TRP A 150 14.99 4.79 4.53
C TRP A 150 15.30 3.29 4.32
N SER A 151 14.91 2.42 5.24
CA SER A 151 15.22 0.98 5.18
C SER A 151 14.05 0.18 4.64
N VAL A 152 14.21 -0.32 3.41
CA VAL A 152 13.29 -1.25 2.76
C VAL A 152 13.05 -2.50 3.61
N SER A 153 14.13 -3.09 4.15
CA SER A 153 14.03 -4.31 4.97
C SER A 153 13.17 -4.08 6.21
N THR A 154 13.33 -2.95 6.89
CA THR A 154 12.51 -2.60 8.06
C THR A 154 11.04 -2.44 7.67
N ARG A 155 10.78 -1.74 6.55
CA ARG A 155 9.43 -1.56 6.00
C ARG A 155 8.74 -2.89 5.68
N THR A 156 9.45 -3.80 5.03
CA THR A 156 8.94 -5.14 4.68
C THR A 156 8.66 -5.99 5.91
N VAL A 157 9.53 -5.94 6.94
CA VAL A 157 9.29 -6.67 8.20
C VAL A 157 8.05 -6.15 8.92
N LEU A 158 7.87 -4.83 9.01
CA LEU A 158 6.68 -4.24 9.62
C LEU A 158 5.39 -4.61 8.87
N TYR A 159 5.44 -4.58 7.53
CA TYR A 159 4.35 -5.04 6.68
C TYR A 159 3.97 -6.50 6.95
N LEU A 160 4.96 -7.40 7.01
CA LEU A 160 4.72 -8.82 7.29
C LEU A 160 4.11 -9.04 8.67
N ILE A 161 4.58 -8.32 9.70
CA ILE A 161 4.01 -8.41 11.06
C ILE A 161 2.52 -8.06 11.05
N ILE A 162 2.15 -6.94 10.42
CA ILE A 162 0.75 -6.49 10.34
C ILE A 162 -0.10 -7.50 9.58
N CYS A 163 0.36 -7.97 8.42
CA CYS A 163 -0.45 -8.87 7.61
C CYS A 163 -0.60 -10.24 8.27
N ILE A 164 0.47 -10.81 8.82
CA ILE A 164 0.43 -12.09 9.54
C ILE A 164 -0.48 -11.98 10.75
N SER A 165 -0.42 -10.90 11.54
CA SER A 165 -1.28 -10.75 12.71
C SER A 165 -2.76 -10.72 12.32
N LEU A 166 -3.11 -10.03 11.22
CA LEU A 166 -4.48 -9.97 10.71
C LEU A 166 -4.94 -11.30 10.11
N THR A 167 -4.10 -12.00 9.35
CA THR A 167 -4.42 -13.35 8.85
C THR A 167 -4.66 -14.32 10.02
N ILE A 168 -3.87 -14.22 11.10
CA ILE A 168 -4.12 -15.02 12.31
C ILE A 168 -5.49 -14.68 12.91
N CYS A 169 -5.86 -13.40 12.99
CA CYS A 169 -7.19 -12.99 13.46
C CYS A 169 -8.32 -13.65 12.66
N THR A 170 -8.23 -13.66 11.32
CA THR A 170 -9.27 -14.30 10.49
C THR A 170 -9.32 -15.80 10.70
N MET A 171 -8.19 -16.46 10.97
CA MET A 171 -8.17 -17.90 11.27
C MET A 171 -8.77 -18.20 12.63
N LEU A 172 -8.45 -17.41 13.65
CA LEU A 172 -9.04 -17.57 14.98
C LEU A 172 -10.57 -17.41 14.94
N GLU A 173 -11.06 -16.52 14.09
CA GLU A 173 -12.50 -16.36 13.85
C GLU A 173 -13.14 -17.59 13.21
N MET A 174 -12.51 -18.15 12.17
CA MET A 174 -12.98 -19.39 11.54
C MET A 174 -12.99 -20.57 12.52
N VAL A 175 -11.94 -20.71 13.35
CA VAL A 175 -11.84 -21.82 14.31
C VAL A 175 -12.84 -21.69 15.46
N GLU A 176 -13.04 -20.48 15.99
CA GLU A 176 -14.02 -20.26 17.06
C GLU A 176 -15.46 -20.58 16.60
N CYS A 177 -15.79 -20.24 15.34
CA CYS A 177 -17.11 -20.59 14.79
C CYS A 177 -17.28 -22.11 14.60
N ASP A 178 -16.22 -22.82 14.23
CA ASP A 178 -16.24 -24.29 14.09
C ASP A 178 -16.50 -24.98 15.45
N LEU A 179 -15.73 -24.62 16.49
CA LEU A 179 -15.86 -25.20 17.83
C LEU A 179 -17.27 -25.06 18.42
N LYS A 180 -17.92 -23.92 18.21
CA LYS A 180 -19.30 -23.71 18.69
C LYS A 180 -20.35 -24.44 17.85
N SER A 181 -20.09 -24.67 16.56
CA SER A 181 -20.98 -25.46 15.73
C SER A 181 -21.06 -26.91 16.21
N GLU A 182 -19.92 -27.50 16.60
CA GLU A 182 -19.87 -28.84 17.18
C GLU A 182 -20.57 -28.92 18.55
N ASP A 183 -20.31 -27.96 19.45
CA ASP A 183 -20.94 -27.92 20.78
C ASP A 183 -22.48 -27.86 20.72
N THR A 184 -23.02 -27.24 19.68
CA THR A 184 -24.47 -27.07 19.48
C THR A 184 -25.10 -28.28 18.78
N GLU A 185 -24.39 -28.93 17.83
CA GLU A 185 -24.81 -30.24 17.28
C GLU A 185 -24.91 -31.31 18.40
N VAL A 186 -24.01 -31.29 19.39
CA VAL A 186 -24.06 -32.23 20.54
C VAL A 186 -25.26 -31.96 21.45
N LYS A 187 -25.66 -30.70 21.64
CA LYS A 187 -26.83 -30.33 22.47
C LYS A 187 -28.17 -30.59 21.77
N SER A 188 -28.26 -30.33 20.47
CA SER A 188 -29.50 -30.49 19.67
C SER A 188 -29.91 -31.96 19.46
N ASN A 189 -28.97 -32.92 19.55
CA ASN A 189 -29.31 -34.34 19.53
C ASN A 189 -30.22 -34.79 20.70
N ASN A 190 -30.40 -33.95 21.73
CA ASN A 190 -31.31 -34.20 22.85
C ASN A 190 -32.65 -33.44 22.77
N VAL A 191 -32.89 -32.62 21.73
CA VAL A 191 -34.13 -31.82 21.59
C VAL A 191 -34.62 -31.80 20.14
N THR A 192 -35.90 -32.13 19.93
CA THR A 192 -36.53 -32.29 18.61
C THR A 192 -36.59 -31.00 17.77
N GLY A 193 -36.02 -31.06 16.56
CA GLY A 193 -36.56 -30.52 15.30
C GLY A 193 -36.65 -29.00 15.07
N GLY A 194 -36.72 -28.17 16.12
CA GLY A 194 -36.74 -26.70 16.01
C GLY A 194 -35.37 -26.04 16.07
N ASP A 195 -34.38 -26.74 16.64
CA ASP A 195 -33.07 -26.22 17.05
C ASP A 195 -32.05 -26.10 15.90
N MET A 196 -32.29 -26.79 14.77
CA MET A 196 -31.40 -26.72 13.60
C MET A 196 -31.43 -25.34 12.91
N LEU A 197 -32.52 -24.58 13.10
CA LEU A 197 -32.65 -23.19 12.66
C LEU A 197 -31.92 -22.24 13.63
N GLU A 198 -31.85 -22.59 14.92
CA GLU A 198 -31.15 -21.82 15.96
C GLU A 198 -29.62 -21.93 15.83
N VAL A 199 -29.08 -23.09 15.46
CA VAL A 199 -27.65 -23.31 15.12
C VAL A 199 -27.16 -22.38 14.00
N LEU A 200 -28.04 -22.05 13.04
CA LEU A 200 -27.75 -21.12 11.94
C LEU A 200 -27.65 -19.65 12.41
N THR A 201 -28.08 -19.37 13.64
CA THR A 201 -28.22 -18.02 14.22
C THR A 201 -27.03 -17.63 15.11
N ASP A 202 -26.34 -18.60 15.73
CA ASP A 202 -25.21 -18.34 16.64
C ASP A 202 -23.87 -18.09 15.91
N CYS A 203 -23.66 -18.64 14.71
CA CYS A 203 -22.65 -18.15 13.75
C CYS A 203 -23.35 -17.40 12.61
N LEU A 204 -23.77 -16.17 12.95
CA LEU A 204 -24.44 -15.23 12.06
C LEU A 204 -23.72 -15.10 10.70
N ALA A 205 -24.47 -15.37 9.62
CA ALA A 205 -24.18 -15.16 8.19
C ALA A 205 -22.76 -15.52 7.68
N PRO A 206 -22.60 -16.50 6.77
CA PRO A 206 -21.32 -16.84 6.10
C PRO A 206 -20.62 -15.65 5.41
N TRP A 207 -21.41 -14.63 5.06
CA TRP A 207 -20.93 -13.35 4.54
C TRP A 207 -20.05 -12.58 5.53
N HIS A 208 -20.28 -12.67 6.84
CA HIS A 208 -19.46 -12.01 7.86
C HIS A 208 -17.99 -12.40 7.73
N ILE A 209 -17.71 -13.71 7.76
CA ILE A 209 -16.36 -14.28 7.61
C ILE A 209 -15.73 -13.85 6.28
N THR A 210 -16.54 -13.82 5.21
CA THR A 210 -16.09 -13.38 3.88
C THR A 210 -15.69 -11.91 3.87
N GLN A 211 -16.43 -11.05 4.57
CA GLN A 211 -16.12 -9.62 4.65
C GLN A 211 -14.83 -9.36 5.43
N ILE A 212 -14.62 -10.07 6.55
CA ILE A 212 -13.38 -9.92 7.34
C ILE A 212 -12.17 -10.44 6.58
N CYS A 213 -12.30 -11.57 5.86
CA CYS A 213 -11.26 -12.03 4.94
C CYS A 213 -11.00 -11.01 3.82
N SER A 214 -12.05 -10.39 3.27
CA SER A 214 -11.93 -9.37 2.22
C SER A 214 -11.18 -8.12 2.71
N LEU A 215 -11.48 -7.65 3.92
CA LEU A 215 -10.75 -6.54 4.55
C LEU A 215 -9.28 -6.90 4.81
N THR A 216 -9.00 -8.13 5.22
CA THR A 216 -7.63 -8.63 5.41
C THR A 216 -6.84 -8.65 4.09
N LEU A 217 -7.48 -9.00 2.98
CA LEU A 217 -6.88 -8.87 1.65
C LEU A 217 -6.64 -7.40 1.28
N ILE A 218 -7.62 -6.52 1.47
CA ILE A 218 -7.47 -5.07 1.20
C ILE A 218 -6.29 -4.50 1.99
N MET A 219 -6.13 -4.89 3.26
CA MET A 219 -4.98 -4.52 4.09
C MET A 219 -3.65 -4.95 3.49
N SER A 220 -3.58 -6.19 3.02
CA SER A 220 -2.37 -6.78 2.45
C SER A 220 -1.90 -6.05 1.19
N PHE A 221 -2.81 -5.43 0.44
CA PHE A 221 -2.52 -4.68 -0.78
C PHE A 221 -2.43 -3.15 -0.59
N LEU A 222 -2.72 -2.63 0.61
CA LEU A 222 -2.71 -1.18 0.88
C LEU A 222 -1.31 -0.54 0.79
N PHE A 223 -0.26 -1.31 1.10
CA PHE A 223 1.11 -0.83 1.17
C PHE A 223 1.76 -0.72 -0.21
N LEU A 224 1.65 0.44 -0.86
CA LEU A 224 2.00 0.59 -2.29
C LEU A 224 3.47 0.28 -2.62
N ARG A 225 4.45 0.77 -1.83
CA ARG A 225 5.90 0.60 -2.11
C ARG A 225 6.52 -0.69 -1.54
N ILE A 226 5.73 -1.73 -1.34
CA ILE A 226 6.23 -3.09 -1.06
C ILE A 226 6.19 -3.90 -2.36
N HIS A 227 7.18 -4.78 -2.55
CA HIS A 227 7.32 -5.57 -3.78
C HIS A 227 6.05 -6.40 -4.06
N PHE A 228 5.43 -6.20 -5.23
CA PHE A 228 4.13 -6.77 -5.57
C PHE A 228 4.10 -8.31 -5.52
N GLN A 229 5.21 -8.98 -5.85
CA GLN A 229 5.33 -10.44 -5.76
C GLN A 229 5.12 -10.98 -4.34
N LEU A 230 5.63 -10.26 -3.33
CA LEU A 230 5.45 -10.66 -1.93
C LEU A 230 3.97 -10.56 -1.54
N LYS A 231 3.30 -9.48 -1.96
CA LYS A 231 1.86 -9.29 -1.72
C LYS A 231 1.02 -10.35 -2.42
N LEU A 232 1.41 -10.74 -3.65
CA LEU A 232 0.73 -11.80 -4.39
C LEU A 232 0.85 -13.13 -3.67
N ILE A 233 2.05 -13.52 -3.22
CA ILE A 233 2.26 -14.76 -2.46
C ILE A 233 1.40 -14.76 -1.19
N LEU A 234 1.39 -13.65 -0.45
CA LEU A 234 0.61 -13.51 0.77
C LEU A 234 -0.91 -13.51 0.52
N GLY A 235 -1.35 -12.87 -0.56
CA GLY A 235 -2.74 -12.87 -1.02
C GLY A 235 -3.20 -14.27 -1.39
N ILE A 236 -2.42 -15.00 -2.21
CA ILE A 236 -2.70 -16.40 -2.58
C ILE A 236 -2.75 -17.27 -1.32
N PHE A 237 -1.81 -17.11 -0.39
CA PHE A 237 -1.80 -17.85 0.87
C PHE A 237 -3.09 -17.61 1.67
N THR A 238 -3.53 -16.35 1.78
CA THR A 238 -4.78 -15.99 2.47
C THR A 238 -6.00 -16.62 1.78
N VAL A 239 -6.07 -16.57 0.44
CA VAL A 239 -7.14 -17.20 -0.35
C VAL A 239 -7.18 -18.72 -0.14
N VAL A 240 -6.00 -19.37 -0.15
CA VAL A 240 -5.90 -20.82 0.05
C VAL A 240 -6.40 -21.20 1.43
N ILE A 241 -5.95 -20.51 2.49
CA ILE A 241 -6.38 -20.86 3.84
C ILE A 241 -7.89 -20.60 4.01
N TYR A 242 -8.40 -19.47 3.50
CA TYR A 242 -9.84 -19.20 3.50
C TYR A 242 -10.63 -20.30 2.78
N SER A 243 -10.18 -20.69 1.58
CA SER A 243 -10.84 -21.74 0.78
C SER A 243 -10.80 -23.10 1.49
N CYS A 244 -9.67 -23.45 2.12
CA CYS A 244 -9.56 -24.64 2.96
C CYS A 244 -10.50 -24.57 4.16
N GLY A 245 -10.61 -23.42 4.83
CA GLY A 245 -11.54 -23.20 5.93
C GLY A 245 -12.99 -23.40 5.51
N VAL A 246 -13.41 -22.81 4.39
CA VAL A 246 -14.77 -22.99 3.82
C VAL A 246 -15.03 -24.46 3.48
N TRP A 247 -14.03 -25.18 2.97
CA TRP A 247 -14.21 -26.56 2.51
C TRP A 247 -14.21 -27.60 3.63
N ILE A 248 -13.34 -27.40 4.63
CA ILE A 248 -13.09 -28.35 5.73
C ILE A 248 -14.01 -28.07 6.92
N LEU A 249 -14.08 -26.82 7.36
CA LEU A 249 -14.74 -26.44 8.62
C LEU A 249 -16.24 -26.21 8.45
N PHE A 250 -16.70 -25.74 7.26
CA PHE A 250 -18.09 -25.30 7.10
C PHE A 250 -18.85 -25.89 5.90
N PRO A 251 -18.82 -27.22 5.65
CA PRO A 251 -19.55 -27.80 4.54
C PRO A 251 -21.07 -27.58 4.62
N LYS A 252 -21.66 -27.55 5.83
CA LYS A 252 -23.11 -27.40 6.04
C LYS A 252 -23.58 -25.95 6.11
N VAL A 253 -22.82 -25.06 6.74
CA VAL A 253 -23.19 -23.64 6.92
C VAL A 253 -23.16 -22.87 5.59
N PHE A 254 -22.17 -23.13 4.74
CA PHE A 254 -22.11 -22.57 3.39
C PHE A 254 -22.94 -23.35 2.36
N GLN A 255 -23.74 -24.36 2.75
CA GLN A 255 -24.68 -25.03 1.84
C GLN A 255 -26.05 -24.35 1.81
N TYR A 256 -26.49 -23.76 2.92
CA TYR A 256 -27.80 -23.10 3.05
C TYR A 256 -27.70 -21.57 3.15
N GLY A 257 -26.49 -21.01 3.10
CA GLY A 257 -26.28 -19.57 3.14
C GLY A 257 -26.79 -18.83 1.90
N GLU A 258 -27.14 -17.57 2.10
CA GLU A 258 -27.46 -16.61 1.04
C GLU A 258 -26.35 -16.58 -0.03
N THR A 259 -26.70 -16.66 -1.31
CA THR A 259 -25.77 -16.57 -2.44
C THR A 259 -26.15 -15.40 -3.34
N TRP A 260 -25.17 -14.78 -4.00
CA TRP A 260 -25.46 -13.73 -4.97
C TRP A 260 -26.07 -14.30 -6.26
N ASN A 261 -25.92 -15.60 -6.53
CA ASN A 261 -26.58 -16.27 -7.64
C ASN A 261 -27.29 -17.54 -7.15
N PRO A 262 -28.63 -17.60 -7.22
CA PRO A 262 -29.41 -18.78 -6.83
C PRO A 262 -29.05 -20.07 -7.56
N GLN A 263 -28.43 -19.98 -8.73
CA GLN A 263 -28.01 -21.14 -9.53
C GLN A 263 -26.61 -21.65 -9.18
N MET A 264 -25.84 -20.92 -8.37
CA MET A 264 -24.50 -21.33 -7.95
C MET A 264 -24.50 -21.82 -6.51
N GLU A 265 -23.67 -22.82 -6.27
CA GLU A 265 -23.39 -23.28 -4.92
C GLU A 265 -22.76 -22.16 -4.09
N THR A 266 -23.36 -21.87 -2.93
CA THR A 266 -22.97 -20.77 -2.05
C THR A 266 -21.47 -20.80 -1.69
N ARG A 267 -20.89 -21.98 -1.40
CA ARG A 267 -19.43 -22.16 -1.19
C ARG A 267 -18.58 -21.57 -2.31
N ILE A 268 -18.94 -21.88 -3.55
CA ILE A 268 -18.22 -21.42 -4.74
C ILE A 268 -18.36 -19.91 -4.89
N ALA A 269 -19.54 -19.36 -4.60
CA ALA A 269 -19.78 -17.91 -4.66
C ALA A 269 -18.85 -17.13 -3.71
N HIS A 270 -18.68 -17.60 -2.48
CA HIS A 270 -17.78 -16.95 -1.50
C HIS A 270 -16.30 -17.06 -1.89
N ILE A 271 -15.83 -18.23 -2.34
CA ILE A 271 -14.45 -18.41 -2.82
C ILE A 271 -14.21 -17.55 -4.06
N MET A 272 -15.17 -17.51 -4.98
CA MET A 272 -15.09 -16.69 -6.19
C MET A 272 -14.99 -15.21 -5.85
N ASN A 273 -15.74 -14.72 -4.86
CA ASN A 273 -15.68 -13.33 -4.41
C ASN A 273 -14.27 -12.96 -3.90
N VAL A 274 -13.72 -13.76 -2.97
CA VAL A 274 -12.38 -13.53 -2.40
C VAL A 274 -11.29 -13.64 -3.47
N THR A 275 -11.44 -14.59 -4.41
CA THR A 275 -10.51 -14.76 -5.53
C THR A 275 -10.57 -13.58 -6.50
N PHE A 276 -11.78 -13.15 -6.88
CA PHE A 276 -11.99 -12.01 -7.77
C PHE A 276 -11.45 -10.71 -7.17
N LEU A 277 -11.68 -10.49 -5.88
CA LEU A 277 -11.11 -9.37 -5.14
C LEU A 277 -9.57 -9.43 -5.18
N THR A 278 -8.97 -10.59 -4.92
CA THR A 278 -7.51 -10.76 -4.95
C THR A 278 -6.92 -10.46 -6.32
N VAL A 279 -7.54 -10.95 -7.39
CA VAL A 279 -7.12 -10.66 -8.77
C VAL A 279 -7.23 -9.17 -9.06
N THR A 280 -8.34 -8.53 -8.67
CA THR A 280 -8.55 -7.09 -8.88
C THR A 280 -7.49 -6.27 -8.15
N LEU A 281 -7.25 -6.56 -6.86
CA LEU A 281 -6.23 -5.88 -6.06
C LEU A 281 -4.83 -6.10 -6.64
N HIS A 282 -4.52 -7.31 -7.11
CA HIS A 282 -3.24 -7.60 -7.75
C HIS A 282 -3.04 -6.79 -9.05
N LEU A 283 -4.07 -6.66 -9.88
CA LEU A 283 -4.01 -5.84 -11.10
C LEU A 283 -3.81 -4.36 -10.77
N MET A 284 -4.50 -3.84 -9.76
CA MET A 284 -4.32 -2.46 -9.28
C MET A 284 -2.91 -2.22 -8.74
N ASP A 285 -2.38 -3.17 -7.97
CA ASP A 285 -1.01 -3.07 -7.43
C ASP A 285 0.04 -3.12 -8.55
N ARG A 286 -0.16 -4.00 -9.53
CA ARG A 286 0.70 -4.09 -10.72
C ARG A 286 0.70 -2.77 -11.52
N GLN A 287 -0.46 -2.14 -11.68
CA GLN A 287 -0.55 -0.82 -12.32
C GLN A 287 0.19 0.25 -11.51
N THR A 288 0.05 0.23 -10.19
CA THR A 288 0.72 1.20 -9.30
C THR A 288 2.23 1.06 -9.34
N GLU A 289 2.75 -0.18 -9.30
CA GLU A 289 4.17 -0.49 -9.43
C GLU A 289 4.71 -0.03 -10.79
N TYR A 290 3.98 -0.33 -11.87
CA TYR A 290 4.35 0.10 -13.21
C TYR A 290 4.44 1.63 -13.34
N MET A 291 3.45 2.36 -12.79
CA MET A 291 3.49 3.82 -12.75
C MET A 291 4.66 4.35 -11.91
N SER A 292 4.97 3.70 -10.79
CA SER A 292 6.10 4.09 -9.93
C SER A 292 7.45 3.89 -10.65
N ARG A 293 7.58 2.83 -11.44
CA ARG A 293 8.79 2.54 -12.24
C ARG A 293 8.96 3.53 -13.39
N LEU A 294 7.86 3.89 -14.04
CA LEU A 294 7.86 4.89 -15.11
C LEU A 294 8.23 6.28 -14.56
N ASP A 295 7.64 6.68 -13.43
CA ASP A 295 7.99 7.91 -12.72
C ASP A 295 9.48 7.94 -12.34
N TYR A 296 10.04 6.82 -11.87
CA TYR A 296 11.47 6.75 -11.59
C TYR A 296 12.32 6.95 -12.86
N LYS A 297 11.96 6.30 -13.96
CA LYS A 297 12.68 6.46 -15.24
C LYS A 297 12.67 7.91 -15.70
N TRP A 298 11.52 8.57 -15.64
CA TRP A 298 11.40 9.99 -16.01
C TRP A 298 12.23 10.89 -15.09
N LYS A 299 12.27 10.62 -13.79
CA LYS A 299 13.15 11.35 -12.87
C LYS A 299 14.62 11.21 -13.22
N CYS A 300 15.07 10.02 -13.60
CA CYS A 300 16.44 9.80 -14.03
C CYS A 300 16.76 10.52 -15.34
N GLN A 301 15.85 10.50 -16.32
CA GLN A 301 16.02 11.22 -17.59
C GLN A 301 16.12 12.73 -17.36
N LEU A 302 15.23 13.30 -16.55
CA LEU A 302 15.26 14.72 -16.19
C LEU A 302 16.57 15.11 -15.48
N ALA A 303 17.07 14.26 -14.57
CA ALA A 303 18.32 14.51 -13.87
C ALA A 303 19.53 14.54 -14.85
N GLN A 304 19.54 13.63 -15.83
CA GLN A 304 20.59 13.60 -16.86
C GLN A 304 20.53 14.84 -17.76
N GLU A 305 19.35 15.21 -18.25
CA GLU A 305 19.17 16.41 -19.09
C GLU A 305 19.62 17.68 -18.34
N GLN A 306 19.36 17.76 -17.04
CA GLN A 306 19.80 18.87 -16.19
C GLN A 306 21.33 18.93 -16.03
N GLU A 307 21.99 17.78 -15.89
CA GLU A 307 23.45 17.70 -15.80
C GLU A 307 24.13 18.08 -17.12
N GLU A 308 23.60 17.60 -18.24
CA GLU A 308 24.08 17.95 -19.59
C GLU A 308 23.93 19.46 -19.85
N SER A 309 22.76 20.04 -19.51
CA SER A 309 22.51 21.47 -19.61
C SER A 309 23.48 22.30 -18.74
N SER A 310 23.74 21.85 -17.51
CA SER A 310 24.68 22.50 -16.58
C SER A 310 26.12 22.46 -17.11
N THR A 311 26.52 21.33 -17.70
CA THR A 311 27.85 21.15 -18.30
C THR A 311 28.03 22.04 -19.52
N VAL A 312 27.03 22.11 -20.41
CA VAL A 312 27.04 23.02 -21.57
C VAL A 312 27.11 24.48 -21.12
N HIS A 313 26.36 24.86 -20.09
CA HIS A 313 26.44 26.22 -19.52
C HIS A 313 27.85 26.54 -18.99
N MET A 314 28.46 25.59 -18.27
CA MET A 314 29.82 25.74 -17.76
C MET A 314 30.86 25.89 -18.88
N ILE A 315 30.77 25.07 -19.94
CA ILE A 315 31.66 25.15 -21.11
C ILE A 315 31.51 26.51 -21.82
N ASN A 316 30.27 26.96 -22.06
CA ASN A 316 30.00 28.25 -22.68
C ASN A 316 30.60 29.41 -21.87
N LYS A 317 30.50 29.36 -20.53
CA LYS A 317 31.12 30.34 -19.64
C LYS A 317 32.65 30.35 -19.74
N MET A 318 33.29 29.18 -19.80
CA MET A 318 34.74 29.10 -19.98
C MET A 318 35.19 29.65 -21.33
N LEU A 319 34.46 29.34 -22.42
CA LEU A 319 34.74 29.87 -23.76
C LEU A 319 34.61 31.40 -23.80
N LEU A 320 33.56 31.95 -23.21
CA LEU A 320 33.36 33.40 -23.08
C LEU A 320 34.51 34.07 -22.34
N GLN A 321 34.95 33.49 -21.21
CA GLN A 321 36.08 34.01 -20.43
C GLN A 321 37.43 33.93 -21.18
N ASN A 322 37.57 33.00 -22.12
CA ASN A 322 38.80 32.83 -22.90
C ASN A 322 38.88 33.80 -24.11
N ILE A 323 37.74 34.19 -24.67
CA ILE A 323 37.67 35.05 -25.86
C ILE A 323 37.62 36.55 -25.48
N LEU A 324 37.06 36.90 -24.32
CA LEU A 324 36.93 38.29 -23.89
C LEU A 324 38.19 38.76 -23.13
N PRO A 325 38.89 39.82 -23.59
CA PRO A 325 39.98 40.40 -22.81
C PRO A 325 39.43 40.97 -21.50
N VAL A 326 40.23 40.82 -20.42
CA VAL A 326 39.91 41.13 -19.02
C VAL A 326 39.37 42.57 -18.79
N HIS A 327 39.48 43.46 -19.78
CA HIS A 327 39.10 44.87 -19.67
C HIS A 327 37.62 45.19 -19.96
N VAL A 328 36.83 44.27 -20.56
CA VAL A 328 35.43 44.57 -20.94
C VAL A 328 34.41 44.04 -19.91
N GLY A 329 34.84 43.24 -18.92
CA GLY A 329 33.97 42.64 -17.90
C GLY A 329 33.73 43.48 -16.63
N LYS A 330 34.27 44.70 -16.56
CA LYS A 330 34.06 45.65 -15.47
C LYS A 330 33.67 47.02 -16.04
N ASN A 331 32.41 47.18 -16.40
CA ASN A 331 31.68 48.44 -16.36
C ASN A 331 30.18 48.16 -16.29
#